data_AF-A0A1V6EPX8-F1
#
_entry.id   AF-A0A1V6EPX8-F1
#
_cell.length_a   1.000
_cell.length_b   1.000
_cell.length_c   1.000
_cell.angle_alpha   90.00
_cell.angle_beta   90.00
_cell.angle_gamma   90.00
#
_symmetry.space_group_name_H-M   'P 1'
#
loop_
_entity.id
_entity.type
_entity.pdbx_description
1 polymer ?
#
loop_
_entity_poly.entity_id
_entity_poly.type
_entity_poly.pdbx_seq_one_letter_code
_entity_poly.pdbx_strand_id
1 'polypeptide(L)'
;MRINVSASLQCVAVAILMACVGIVPSLYAVEGEIPIEGETQFSCEGYCGGRNPDGDCFCEAGCIEFGDCCYDAAEVCPDEFPPEGEPPAEGEDTGFACPENAVISQPGTEPGTVGYTPDYTLLEFDLLESGQVSLILDNFTLVEETTLCSMTWWGVEVDAGGIDCVTTEKTFAVAIVNLEDNFDDPEYVQNITMTKTDVGSATMKGQEVTIYRYHADLLTNCAILAAGEHYISIVGLESGTPGCSFGWMNTVNGDDTYFGVGETGPFPITGNLAFCLGLGSTPVEGEPVEGEPIEGEPVEGETPEGEIPECTAPAPYGPEDPCYVEVILADSYCCTGEWDSACQVLYNDCAKIPHPADLDVDWTIKLPEAIAYLSGWQQGSNPIGIAIRAAFIWQNGEAYAYDALVDPPNCWILAE
;
A
#
# COMPACT_ATOMS: atom_id res chain seq x y z
N MET A 1 31.81 43.21 0.83
CA MET A 1 32.91 43.37 -0.15
C MET A 1 33.02 42.04 -0.88
N ARG A 2 32.43 41.96 -2.09
CA ARG A 2 32.49 40.77 -2.95
C ARG A 2 33.72 40.89 -3.84
N ILE A 3 34.53 39.84 -3.95
CA ILE A 3 35.44 39.66 -5.09
C ILE A 3 35.32 38.22 -5.56
N ASN A 4 34.91 38.11 -6.82
CA ASN A 4 34.83 36.93 -7.65
C ASN A 4 35.77 37.23 -8.82
N VAL A 5 36.72 36.37 -9.18
CA VAL A 5 37.33 36.37 -10.52
C VAL A 5 37.78 34.96 -10.88
N SER A 6 37.07 34.37 -11.84
CA SER A 6 37.54 33.31 -12.72
C SER A 6 38.39 33.88 -13.86
N ALA A 7 39.41 33.14 -14.29
CA ALA A 7 40.10 33.23 -15.58
C ALA A 7 41.27 32.21 -15.55
N SER A 8 41.76 31.58 -16.61
CA SER A 8 41.34 31.20 -17.96
C SER A 8 42.57 30.50 -18.57
N LEU A 9 42.36 29.74 -19.66
CA LEU A 9 43.33 29.46 -20.73
C LEU A 9 44.27 28.23 -20.67
N GLN A 10 43.74 27.14 -21.23
CA GLN A 10 44.27 26.25 -22.29
C GLN A 10 45.69 26.46 -22.90
N CYS A 11 46.26 25.29 -23.23
CA CYS A 11 47.01 24.90 -24.46
C CYS A 11 48.50 25.23 -24.62
N VAL A 12 49.35 24.19 -24.50
CA VAL A 12 50.41 23.86 -25.50
C VAL A 12 50.56 22.34 -25.59
N ALA A 13 50.43 21.81 -26.80
CA ALA A 13 50.64 20.41 -27.20
C ALA A 13 52.13 20.05 -27.36
N VAL A 14 52.49 18.76 -27.31
CA VAL A 14 53.31 18.05 -28.32
C VAL A 14 53.52 16.58 -27.92
N ALA A 15 53.36 15.73 -28.95
CA ALA A 15 53.28 14.29 -29.01
C ALA A 15 54.54 13.49 -28.63
N ILE A 16 54.33 12.25 -28.17
CA ILE A 16 55.16 11.08 -28.52
C ILE A 16 54.23 9.89 -28.88
N LEU A 17 54.51 9.32 -30.06
CA LEU A 17 53.89 8.21 -30.79
C LEU A 17 53.67 6.92 -29.97
N MET A 18 52.49 6.30 -30.09
CA MET A 18 52.16 5.09 -30.88
C MET A 18 53.01 3.83 -30.63
N ALA A 19 52.38 2.80 -30.05
CA ALA A 19 52.24 1.45 -30.64
C ALA A 19 51.50 0.50 -29.68
N CYS A 20 50.21 0.26 -29.90
CA CYS A 20 49.57 -1.07 -29.82
C CYS A 20 48.12 -0.95 -30.30
N VAL A 21 47.94 -1.28 -31.57
CA VAL A 21 46.65 -1.57 -32.21
C VAL A 21 46.21 -2.94 -31.71
N GLY A 22 44.96 -3.05 -31.26
CA GLY A 22 44.40 -4.33 -30.84
C GLY A 22 43.01 -4.22 -30.23
N ILE A 23 42.01 -3.93 -31.07
CA ILE A 23 40.63 -4.45 -31.03
C ILE A 23 39.84 -4.17 -29.73
N VAL A 24 38.89 -3.24 -29.82
CA VAL A 24 37.72 -3.15 -28.93
C VAL A 24 36.58 -3.88 -29.63
N PRO A 25 35.95 -4.92 -29.05
CA PRO A 25 34.61 -5.30 -29.41
C PRO A 25 33.61 -4.68 -28.43
N SER A 26 32.60 -4.04 -29.01
CA SER A 26 31.29 -3.71 -28.46
C SER A 26 30.83 -4.67 -27.36
N LEU A 27 30.47 -4.12 -26.19
CA LEU A 27 29.47 -4.72 -25.32
C LEU A 27 28.08 -4.33 -25.86
N TYR A 28 27.48 -5.26 -26.60
CA TYR A 28 26.03 -5.38 -26.66
C TYR A 28 25.65 -6.48 -25.69
N ALA A 29 24.77 -6.17 -24.74
CA ALA A 29 24.02 -7.18 -24.01
C ALA A 29 23.11 -7.91 -25.00
N VAL A 30 23.18 -9.24 -25.02
CA VAL A 30 22.22 -10.13 -25.67
C VAL A 30 21.88 -11.21 -24.65
N GLU A 31 20.59 -11.35 -24.42
CA GLU A 31 19.93 -12.36 -23.60
C GLU A 31 20.25 -13.78 -24.08
N GLY A 32 20.32 -14.72 -23.13
CA GLY A 32 20.23 -16.18 -23.30
C GLY A 32 20.68 -16.76 -24.65
N GLU A 33 21.95 -17.14 -24.77
CA GLU A 33 22.36 -18.08 -25.81
C GLU A 33 22.29 -19.53 -25.28
N ILE A 34 21.49 -20.33 -25.99
CA ILE A 34 21.41 -21.78 -25.88
C ILE A 34 22.80 -22.38 -26.22
N PRO A 35 23.34 -23.35 -25.47
CA PRO A 35 24.68 -23.88 -25.76
C PRO A 35 24.72 -24.59 -27.12
N ILE A 36 25.72 -24.22 -27.91
CA ILE A 36 26.14 -24.86 -29.16
C ILE A 36 26.62 -26.30 -28.91
N GLU A 37 26.16 -27.26 -29.75
CA GLU A 37 26.60 -28.65 -29.72
C GLU A 37 28.12 -28.75 -29.98
N GLY A 38 28.89 -29.22 -29.00
CA GLY A 38 30.29 -29.60 -29.19
C GLY A 38 31.27 -29.36 -28.04
N GLU A 39 30.88 -28.68 -26.96
CA GLU A 39 31.76 -28.54 -25.79
C GLU A 39 31.65 -29.74 -24.85
N THR A 40 32.79 -30.23 -24.37
CA THR A 40 32.85 -31.26 -23.34
C THR A 40 32.27 -30.70 -22.05
N GLN A 41 31.06 -31.10 -21.71
CA GLN A 41 30.44 -30.76 -20.43
C GLN A 41 31.06 -31.63 -19.34
N PHE A 42 31.58 -31.00 -18.28
CA PHE A 42 32.25 -31.66 -17.17
C PHE A 42 31.30 -31.84 -16.01
N SER A 43 31.29 -33.03 -15.40
CA SER A 43 30.36 -33.45 -14.35
C SER A 43 30.94 -33.25 -12.94
N CYS A 44 30.11 -33.05 -11.94
CA CYS A 44 30.47 -33.02 -10.52
C CYS A 44 30.60 -34.39 -9.85
N GLU A 45 30.44 -35.50 -10.58
CA GLU A 45 30.48 -36.84 -9.99
C GLU A 45 31.84 -37.13 -9.32
N GLY A 46 31.82 -37.21 -7.99
CA GLY A 46 33.01 -37.44 -7.17
C GLY A 46 33.82 -36.18 -6.81
N TYR A 47 33.34 -34.99 -7.16
CA TYR A 47 34.05 -33.71 -6.97
C TYR A 47 33.27 -32.63 -6.22
N CYS A 48 32.17 -32.98 -5.54
CA CYS A 48 31.38 -32.05 -4.71
C CYS A 48 32.24 -31.26 -3.70
N GLY A 49 31.93 -29.97 -3.55
CA GLY A 49 32.65 -29.06 -2.64
C GLY A 49 34.01 -28.59 -3.17
N GLY A 50 34.26 -28.68 -4.47
CA GLY A 50 35.52 -28.24 -5.07
C GLY A 50 35.49 -28.13 -6.59
N ARG A 51 36.67 -27.99 -7.18
CA ARG A 51 36.84 -27.84 -8.64
C ARG A 51 36.97 -29.20 -9.32
N ASN A 52 36.32 -29.37 -10.48
CA ASN A 52 36.58 -30.53 -11.32
C ASN A 52 38.05 -30.49 -11.83
N PRO A 53 38.84 -31.56 -11.67
CA PRO A 53 40.25 -31.57 -12.10
C PRO A 53 40.44 -31.71 -13.62
N ASP A 54 39.44 -32.22 -14.33
CA ASP A 54 39.46 -32.45 -15.78
C ASP A 54 38.84 -31.27 -16.58
N GLY A 55 38.14 -30.35 -15.90
CA GLY A 55 37.46 -29.19 -16.51
C GLY A 55 37.72 -27.85 -15.79
N ASP A 56 37.26 -26.76 -16.39
CA ASP A 56 37.30 -25.41 -15.80
C ASP A 56 35.95 -25.06 -15.15
N CYS A 57 35.42 -25.95 -14.30
CA CYS A 57 34.15 -25.75 -13.59
C CYS A 57 34.22 -26.17 -12.12
N PHE A 58 33.30 -25.64 -11.31
CA PHE A 58 33.23 -25.83 -9.87
C PHE A 58 31.93 -26.53 -9.43
N CYS A 59 32.01 -27.25 -8.31
CA CYS A 59 30.98 -28.11 -7.73
C CYS A 59 30.65 -27.72 -6.29
N GLU A 60 30.84 -26.44 -5.95
CA GLU A 60 30.56 -25.82 -4.65
C GLU A 60 29.55 -24.69 -4.83
N ALA A 61 28.79 -24.34 -3.79
CA ALA A 61 27.71 -23.35 -3.86
C ALA A 61 28.11 -22.00 -4.51
N GLY A 62 29.35 -21.57 -4.30
CA GLY A 62 29.88 -20.32 -4.86
C GLY A 62 29.92 -20.28 -6.38
N CYS A 63 29.88 -21.43 -7.07
CA CYS A 63 29.95 -21.46 -8.54
C CYS A 63 28.77 -20.74 -9.22
N ILE A 64 27.63 -20.62 -8.52
CA ILE A 64 26.44 -19.93 -9.03
C ILE A 64 26.70 -18.44 -9.17
N GLU A 65 27.39 -17.83 -8.19
CA GLU A 65 27.73 -16.40 -8.20
C GLU A 65 28.72 -16.06 -9.32
N PHE A 66 29.65 -16.98 -9.61
CA PHE A 66 30.69 -16.78 -10.61
C PHE A 66 30.32 -17.30 -12.01
N GLY A 67 29.19 -17.98 -12.15
CA GLY A 67 28.70 -18.53 -13.41
C GLY A 67 29.58 -19.64 -13.99
N ASP A 68 30.30 -20.38 -13.13
CA ASP A 68 31.30 -21.39 -13.50
C ASP A 68 30.97 -22.79 -12.97
N CYS A 69 29.68 -23.05 -12.68
CA CYS A 69 29.21 -24.36 -12.28
C CYS A 69 29.40 -25.42 -13.39
N CYS A 70 29.76 -26.62 -12.97
CA CYS A 70 29.65 -27.79 -13.84
C CYS A 70 28.17 -28.07 -14.17
N TYR A 71 27.89 -28.73 -15.30
CA TYR A 71 26.53 -28.78 -15.86
C TYR A 71 25.50 -29.50 -14.96
N ASP A 72 25.97 -30.40 -14.09
CA ASP A 72 25.14 -31.23 -13.19
C ASP A 72 25.43 -30.96 -11.71
N ALA A 73 26.03 -29.81 -11.37
CA ALA A 73 26.45 -29.48 -10.01
C ALA A 73 25.32 -29.63 -8.98
N ALA A 74 24.12 -29.11 -9.29
CA ALA A 74 22.94 -29.21 -8.41
C ALA A 74 22.35 -30.63 -8.34
N GLU A 75 22.43 -31.42 -9.41
CA GLU A 75 21.91 -32.79 -9.44
C GLU A 75 22.80 -33.76 -8.65
N VAL A 76 24.12 -33.60 -8.79
CA VAL A 76 25.10 -34.53 -8.23
C VAL A 76 25.52 -34.17 -6.81
N CYS A 77 25.47 -32.88 -6.44
CA CYS A 77 25.91 -32.37 -5.14
C CYS A 77 24.77 -31.68 -4.36
N PRO A 78 23.64 -32.37 -4.07
CA PRO A 78 22.47 -31.76 -3.42
C PRO A 78 22.74 -31.26 -1.99
N ASP A 79 23.81 -31.71 -1.34
CA ASP A 79 24.22 -31.20 -0.03
C ASP A 79 24.95 -29.84 -0.12
N GLU A 80 25.59 -29.56 -1.25
CA GLU A 80 26.26 -28.28 -1.56
C GLU A 80 25.28 -27.26 -2.14
N PHE A 81 24.23 -27.77 -2.78
CA PHE A 81 23.10 -27.01 -3.29
C PHE A 81 21.84 -27.51 -2.57
N PRO A 82 21.71 -27.27 -1.25
CA PRO A 82 20.45 -27.53 -0.58
C PRO A 82 19.36 -26.83 -1.38
N PRO A 83 18.14 -27.39 -1.49
CA PRO A 83 17.03 -26.62 -2.02
C PRO A 83 16.95 -25.36 -1.16
N GLU A 84 17.44 -24.24 -1.71
CA GLU A 84 16.93 -22.92 -1.38
C GLU A 84 15.42 -23.16 -1.35
N GLY A 85 14.81 -23.03 -0.16
CA GLY A 85 13.37 -23.23 -0.03
C GLY A 85 12.75 -22.52 -1.22
N GLU A 86 12.01 -23.27 -2.05
CA GLU A 86 11.65 -22.84 -3.40
C GLU A 86 11.34 -21.34 -3.34
N PRO A 87 12.12 -20.45 -3.99
CA PRO A 87 11.63 -19.10 -4.14
C PRO A 87 10.22 -19.26 -4.72
N PRO A 88 9.20 -18.63 -4.10
CA PRO A 88 7.83 -18.79 -4.53
C PRO A 88 7.82 -18.66 -6.04
N ALA A 89 7.18 -19.62 -6.72
CA ALA A 89 7.14 -19.67 -8.17
C ALA A 89 6.94 -18.25 -8.69
N GLU A 90 7.81 -17.75 -9.58
CA GLU A 90 7.71 -16.36 -10.03
C GLU A 90 6.27 -16.06 -10.47
N GLY A 91 5.54 -15.29 -9.65
CA GLY A 91 4.12 -14.98 -9.86
C GLY A 91 3.12 -15.56 -8.84
N GLU A 92 3.53 -16.31 -7.81
CA GLU A 92 2.64 -16.60 -6.66
C GLU A 92 2.66 -15.42 -5.69
N ASP A 93 1.57 -14.64 -5.62
CA ASP A 93 1.40 -13.58 -4.62
C ASP A 93 1.34 -14.23 -3.24
N THR A 94 2.49 -14.29 -2.56
CA THR A 94 2.60 -14.77 -1.18
C THR A 94 1.89 -13.86 -0.18
N GLY A 95 1.38 -12.71 -0.63
CA GLY A 95 0.74 -11.72 0.21
C GLY A 95 1.73 -10.81 0.95
N PHE A 96 3.03 -11.00 0.78
CA PHE A 96 4.07 -10.18 1.44
C PHE A 96 4.63 -9.05 0.57
N ALA A 97 4.34 -9.04 -0.73
CA ALA A 97 4.80 -8.01 -1.65
C ALA A 97 4.03 -6.69 -1.48
N CYS A 98 4.71 -5.57 -1.75
CA CYS A 98 4.04 -4.28 -1.91
C CYS A 98 3.18 -4.27 -3.18
N PRO A 99 2.08 -3.50 -3.19
CA PRO A 99 1.33 -3.21 -4.41
C PRO A 99 2.21 -2.57 -5.49
N GLU A 100 1.88 -2.79 -6.77
CA GLU A 100 2.66 -2.27 -7.91
C GLU A 100 2.76 -0.74 -7.95
N ASN A 101 1.78 -0.04 -7.37
CA ASN A 101 1.74 1.42 -7.32
C ASN A 101 2.48 2.01 -6.09
N ALA A 102 3.26 1.21 -5.37
CA ALA A 102 4.04 1.66 -4.23
C ALA A 102 5.19 2.60 -4.66
N VAL A 103 5.23 3.78 -4.04
CA VAL A 103 6.34 4.75 -4.13
C VAL A 103 7.35 4.49 -3.02
N ILE A 104 6.85 4.16 -1.83
CA ILE A 104 7.66 3.69 -0.70
C ILE A 104 7.38 2.21 -0.53
N SER A 105 8.45 1.41 -0.51
CA SER A 105 8.36 -0.05 -0.53
C SER A 105 9.23 -0.66 0.56
N GLN A 106 8.59 -1.11 1.64
CA GLN A 106 9.19 -1.94 2.69
C GLN A 106 8.29 -3.18 2.89
N PRO A 107 8.29 -4.11 1.93
CA PRO A 107 7.38 -5.25 1.95
C PRO A 107 7.57 -6.11 3.20
N GLY A 108 6.55 -6.86 3.57
CA GLY A 108 6.68 -7.88 4.60
C GLY A 108 7.71 -8.94 4.20
N THR A 109 8.31 -9.60 5.19
CA THR A 109 9.22 -10.73 4.94
C THR A 109 8.48 -12.02 5.24
N GLU A 110 8.54 -12.98 4.32
CA GLU A 110 7.87 -14.27 4.49
C GLU A 110 8.48 -15.07 5.67
N PRO A 111 7.66 -15.69 6.52
CA PRO A 111 8.15 -16.60 7.54
C PRO A 111 8.97 -17.75 6.93
N GLY A 112 10.22 -17.91 7.36
CA GLY A 112 11.12 -18.94 6.84
C GLY A 112 12.22 -18.39 5.93
N THR A 113 12.19 -17.12 5.55
CA THR A 113 13.33 -16.45 4.89
C THR A 113 14.60 -16.61 5.73
N VAL A 114 15.70 -17.02 5.09
CA VAL A 114 16.98 -17.26 5.77
C VAL A 114 17.49 -15.96 6.39
N GLY A 115 17.85 -16.00 7.68
CA GLY A 115 18.36 -14.84 8.41
C GLY A 115 17.27 -13.91 8.95
N TYR A 116 15.99 -14.20 8.69
CA TYR A 116 14.86 -13.46 9.24
C TYR A 116 14.27 -14.18 10.47
N THR A 117 14.05 -13.43 11.55
CA THR A 117 13.28 -13.89 12.70
C THR A 117 12.03 -13.02 12.84
N PRO A 118 10.83 -13.57 12.57
CA PRO A 118 9.59 -12.81 12.70
C PRO A 118 9.35 -12.37 14.14
N ASP A 119 8.99 -11.10 14.30
CA ASP A 119 8.58 -10.49 15.56
C ASP A 119 7.59 -9.35 15.28
N TYR A 120 6.95 -8.86 16.33
CA TYR A 120 6.01 -7.74 16.23
C TYR A 120 6.18 -6.78 17.41
N THR A 121 5.91 -5.50 17.16
CA THR A 121 5.80 -4.49 18.22
C THR A 121 4.34 -4.12 18.43
N LEU A 122 3.85 -4.26 19.67
CA LEU A 122 2.48 -3.90 20.01
C LEU A 122 2.29 -2.39 19.89
N LEU A 123 1.27 -2.00 19.13
CA LEU A 123 0.95 -0.60 18.89
C LEU A 123 -0.57 -0.42 18.82
N GLU A 124 -1.20 -0.42 19.99
CA GLU A 124 -2.64 -0.24 20.16
C GLU A 124 -2.90 1.01 21.01
N PHE A 125 -3.94 1.77 20.67
CA PHE A 125 -4.23 3.05 21.33
C PHE A 125 -4.45 2.91 22.85
N ASP A 126 -5.20 1.91 23.29
CA ASP A 126 -5.45 1.67 24.72
C ASP A 126 -4.16 1.33 25.50
N LEU A 127 -3.22 0.65 24.84
CA LEU A 127 -1.92 0.32 25.43
C LEU A 127 -1.02 1.57 25.49
N LEU A 128 -1.13 2.48 24.53
CA LEU A 128 -0.42 3.76 24.54
C LEU A 128 -0.98 4.68 25.64
N GLU A 129 -2.30 4.81 25.74
CA GLU A 129 -2.96 5.67 26.75
C GLU A 129 -2.66 5.19 28.18
N SER A 130 -2.64 3.87 28.38
CA SER A 130 -2.27 3.27 29.67
C SER A 130 -0.75 3.27 29.95
N GLY A 131 0.07 3.71 29.00
CA GLY A 131 1.54 3.73 29.12
C GLY A 131 2.19 2.35 29.18
N GLN A 132 1.50 1.32 28.68
CA GLN A 132 2.03 -0.04 28.61
C GLN A 132 2.98 -0.25 27.43
N VAL A 133 2.79 0.53 26.36
CA VAL A 133 3.68 0.58 25.19
C VAL A 133 4.04 2.04 24.88
N SER A 134 5.08 2.24 24.08
CA SER A 134 5.48 3.55 23.58
C SER A 134 5.17 3.68 22.10
N LEU A 135 4.87 4.90 21.66
CA LEU A 135 4.67 5.17 20.24
C LEU A 135 5.96 4.85 19.50
N ILE A 136 5.83 4.14 18.39
CA ILE A 136 6.93 3.88 17.45
C ILE A 136 6.62 4.54 16.11
N LEU A 137 7.68 4.89 15.40
CA LEU A 137 7.65 5.52 14.10
C LEU A 137 8.63 4.79 13.18
N ASP A 138 8.34 4.75 11.90
CA ASP A 138 9.32 4.42 10.88
C ASP A 138 9.52 5.63 9.97
N ASN A 139 10.68 5.82 9.36
CA ASN A 139 10.95 6.96 8.48
C ASN A 139 10.90 6.55 7.00
N PHE A 140 10.63 7.54 6.15
CA PHE A 140 10.75 7.39 4.70
C PHE A 140 11.11 8.74 4.09
N THR A 141 11.65 8.73 2.88
CA THR A 141 12.06 9.96 2.18
C THR A 141 11.37 10.07 0.83
N LEU A 142 10.76 11.23 0.57
CA LEU A 142 10.19 11.59 -0.71
C LEU A 142 11.12 12.51 -1.48
N VAL A 143 11.35 12.21 -2.75
CA VAL A 143 12.23 13.01 -3.63
C VAL A 143 11.56 14.27 -4.16
N GLU A 144 10.22 14.27 -4.23
CA GLU A 144 9.38 15.35 -4.70
C GLU A 144 8.04 15.34 -3.94
N GLU A 145 7.27 16.41 -4.06
CA GLU A 145 5.92 16.46 -3.51
C GLU A 145 5.09 15.31 -4.10
N THR A 146 4.52 14.48 -3.24
CA THR A 146 3.85 13.23 -3.62
C THR A 146 2.50 13.14 -2.95
N THR A 147 1.48 12.74 -3.72
CA THR A 147 0.15 12.41 -3.19
C THR A 147 0.06 10.90 -2.98
N LEU A 148 0.09 10.47 -1.72
CA LEU A 148 -0.06 9.07 -1.33
C LEU A 148 -1.55 8.76 -1.11
N CYS A 149 -2.09 7.85 -1.92
CA CYS A 149 -3.50 7.45 -1.90
C CYS A 149 -3.70 5.95 -1.64
N SER A 150 -2.64 5.16 -1.44
CA SER A 150 -2.73 3.76 -1.06
C SER A 150 -1.75 3.46 0.07
N MET A 151 -2.15 2.59 0.99
CA MET A 151 -1.30 2.14 2.09
C MET A 151 -1.43 0.63 2.29
N THR A 152 -0.32 0.00 2.64
CA THR A 152 -0.25 -1.42 2.99
C THR A 152 0.67 -1.61 4.18
N TRP A 153 0.33 -2.51 5.10
CA TRP A 153 1.25 -2.95 6.16
C TRP A 153 0.93 -4.36 6.61
N TRP A 154 1.87 -4.96 7.33
CA TRP A 154 1.73 -6.31 7.88
C TRP A 154 1.76 -6.28 9.39
N GLY A 155 0.94 -7.13 9.99
CA GLY A 155 0.88 -7.23 11.43
C GLY A 155 0.14 -8.46 11.91
N VAL A 156 -0.01 -8.53 13.22
CA VAL A 156 -0.69 -9.60 13.95
C VAL A 156 -1.76 -9.00 14.84
N GLU A 157 -2.74 -9.80 15.21
CA GLU A 157 -3.74 -9.46 16.22
C GLU A 157 -3.65 -10.45 17.38
N VAL A 158 -3.27 -9.96 18.55
CA VAL A 158 -2.99 -10.83 19.71
C VAL A 158 -3.60 -10.29 20.99
N ASP A 159 -3.94 -11.21 21.88
CA ASP A 159 -4.39 -10.88 23.23
C ASP A 159 -3.23 -10.50 24.17
N ALA A 160 -3.54 -10.18 25.43
CA ALA A 160 -2.53 -9.86 26.44
C ALA A 160 -1.51 -11.00 26.72
N GLY A 161 -1.83 -12.25 26.32
CA GLY A 161 -0.96 -13.41 26.39
C GLY A 161 -0.14 -13.67 25.11
N GLY A 162 -0.32 -12.85 24.07
CA GLY A 162 0.29 -13.05 22.75
C GLY A 162 -0.38 -14.14 21.93
N ILE A 163 -1.60 -14.56 22.30
CA ILE A 163 -2.37 -15.58 21.58
C ILE A 163 -3.22 -14.89 20.54
N ASP A 164 -3.37 -15.50 19.36
CA ASP A 164 -4.25 -15.02 18.31
C ASP A 164 -5.63 -14.65 18.83
N CYS A 165 -6.03 -13.43 18.48
CA CYS A 165 -7.37 -12.95 18.58
C CYS A 165 -7.73 -12.35 17.23
N VAL A 166 -8.96 -12.57 16.77
CA VAL A 166 -9.35 -12.15 15.42
C VAL A 166 -10.48 -11.17 15.52
N THR A 167 -10.26 -9.97 15.00
CA THR A 167 -11.32 -8.97 14.83
C THR A 167 -11.95 -9.14 13.45
N THR A 168 -13.22 -8.76 13.28
CA THR A 168 -13.86 -8.79 11.95
C THR A 168 -13.34 -7.69 11.04
N GLU A 169 -13.14 -6.50 11.62
CA GLU A 169 -12.53 -5.33 10.99
C GLU A 169 -11.50 -4.75 11.95
N LYS A 170 -10.53 -4.00 11.43
CA LYS A 170 -9.56 -3.28 12.25
C LYS A 170 -9.40 -1.86 11.70
N THR A 171 -9.56 -0.90 12.59
CA THR A 171 -9.34 0.52 12.30
C THR A 171 -8.01 0.93 12.91
N PHE A 172 -7.30 1.80 12.20
CA PHE A 172 -5.99 2.29 12.59
C PHE A 172 -6.01 3.82 12.59
N ALA A 173 -5.43 4.43 13.61
CA ALA A 173 -5.00 5.82 13.53
C ALA A 173 -3.62 5.85 12.87
N VAL A 174 -3.57 6.34 11.64
CA VAL A 174 -2.31 6.54 10.90
C VAL A 174 -1.93 8.00 11.00
N ALA A 175 -0.69 8.26 11.41
CA ALA A 175 -0.13 9.60 11.47
C ALA A 175 1.17 9.67 10.66
N ILE A 176 1.31 10.70 9.84
CA ILE A 176 2.56 11.08 9.18
C ILE A 176 2.98 12.45 9.69
N VAL A 177 4.24 12.57 10.09
CA VAL A 177 4.81 13.74 10.73
C VAL A 177 6.16 14.10 10.11
N ASN A 178 6.48 15.40 10.15
CA ASN A 178 7.81 15.91 9.87
C ASN A 178 8.48 16.37 11.17
N LEU A 179 9.79 16.13 11.33
CA LEU A 179 10.54 16.55 12.53
C LEU A 179 10.74 18.07 12.63
N GLU A 180 10.57 18.81 11.53
CA GLU A 180 10.75 20.27 11.52
C GLU A 180 9.79 20.98 12.50
N ASP A 181 8.63 20.40 12.78
CA ASP A 181 7.59 20.94 13.68
C ASP A 181 7.49 20.20 15.02
N ASN A 182 8.52 19.47 15.44
CA ASN A 182 8.61 18.84 16.77
C ASN A 182 7.40 17.92 17.10
N PHE A 183 6.79 17.29 16.07
CA PHE A 183 5.61 16.43 16.17
C PHE A 183 4.31 17.10 16.63
N ASP A 184 4.31 18.43 16.83
CA ASP A 184 3.15 19.13 17.38
C ASP A 184 2.01 19.29 16.36
N ASP A 185 2.31 19.16 15.06
CA ASP A 185 1.32 19.19 13.97
C ASP A 185 1.61 18.09 12.94
N PRO A 186 0.86 16.97 12.97
CA PRO A 186 1.03 15.92 11.97
C PRO A 186 0.55 16.38 10.59
N GLU A 187 1.39 16.18 9.58
CA GLU A 187 1.08 16.51 8.18
C GLU A 187 -0.12 15.71 7.64
N TYR A 188 -0.34 14.53 8.22
CA TYR A 188 -1.46 13.67 7.90
C TYR A 188 -1.89 12.89 9.15
N VAL A 189 -3.19 12.89 9.44
CA VAL A 189 -3.80 11.97 10.42
C VAL A 189 -5.13 11.50 9.88
N GLN A 190 -5.33 10.19 9.86
CA GLN A 190 -6.61 9.61 9.52
C GLN A 190 -6.86 8.32 10.30
N ASN A 191 -8.12 8.12 10.69
CA ASN A 191 -8.59 6.82 11.10
C ASN A 191 -8.99 6.03 9.84
N ILE A 192 -8.30 4.95 9.56
CA ILE A 192 -8.48 4.13 8.36
C ILE A 192 -8.92 2.74 8.79
N THR A 193 -10.12 2.33 8.38
CA THR A 193 -10.53 0.93 8.45
C THR A 193 -10.02 0.24 7.20
N MET A 194 -9.21 -0.81 7.38
CA MET A 194 -8.58 -1.50 6.25
C MET A 194 -9.13 -2.89 6.04
N THR A 195 -9.13 -3.32 4.78
CA THR A 195 -9.31 -4.73 4.42
C THR A 195 -8.10 -5.49 4.90
N LYS A 196 -8.32 -6.63 5.57
CA LYS A 196 -7.25 -7.53 6.00
C LYS A 196 -7.34 -8.88 5.31
N THR A 197 -6.19 -9.43 4.96
CA THR A 197 -6.04 -10.75 4.34
C THR A 197 -5.08 -11.58 5.18
N ASP A 198 -5.46 -12.82 5.49
CA ASP A 198 -4.54 -13.82 6.08
C ASP A 198 -3.50 -14.19 5.02
N VAL A 199 -2.22 -13.98 5.35
CA VAL A 199 -1.09 -14.25 4.44
C VAL A 199 -0.16 -15.33 5.00
N GLY A 200 -0.52 -15.97 6.12
CA GLY A 200 0.27 -17.02 6.74
C GLY A 200 0.36 -16.91 8.26
N SER A 201 1.29 -17.65 8.84
CA SER A 201 1.51 -17.67 10.29
C SER A 201 2.99 -17.83 10.64
N ALA A 202 3.37 -17.41 11.84
CA ALA A 202 4.72 -17.59 12.35
C ALA A 202 4.73 -17.76 13.87
N THR A 203 5.80 -18.36 14.40
CA THR A 203 6.03 -18.36 15.85
C THR A 203 6.69 -17.05 16.28
N MET A 204 5.93 -16.18 16.95
CA MET A 204 6.43 -14.91 17.49
C MET A 204 6.23 -14.90 19.01
N LYS A 205 7.26 -14.49 19.77
CA LYS A 205 7.23 -14.45 21.25
C LYS A 205 6.77 -15.77 21.91
N GLY A 206 7.00 -16.91 21.26
CA GLY A 206 6.68 -18.24 21.77
C GLY A 206 5.24 -18.70 21.51
N GLN A 207 4.45 -17.95 20.74
CA GLN A 207 3.11 -18.34 20.29
C GLN A 207 3.10 -18.42 18.76
N GLU A 208 2.35 -19.38 18.22
CA GLU A 208 1.98 -19.37 16.80
C GLU A 208 0.90 -18.30 16.61
N VAL A 209 1.18 -17.35 15.71
CA VAL A 209 0.28 -16.22 15.44
C VAL A 209 0.02 -16.06 13.94
N THR A 210 -1.20 -15.65 13.60
CA THR A 210 -1.64 -15.37 12.24
C THR A 210 -1.14 -14.00 11.80
N ILE A 211 -0.60 -13.92 10.58
CA ILE A 211 -0.10 -12.70 9.96
C ILE A 211 -1.14 -12.18 8.99
N TYR A 212 -1.47 -10.90 9.12
CA TYR A 212 -2.40 -10.21 8.26
C TYR A 212 -1.69 -9.14 7.43
N ARG A 213 -2.03 -9.09 6.13
CA ARG A 213 -1.81 -7.92 5.28
C ARG A 213 -3.01 -7.00 5.40
N TYR A 214 -2.80 -5.78 5.86
CA TYR A 214 -3.80 -4.71 5.85
C TYR A 214 -3.57 -3.83 4.63
N HIS A 215 -4.61 -3.62 3.84
CA HIS A 215 -4.51 -2.92 2.57
C HIS A 215 -5.68 -1.96 2.34
N ALA A 216 -5.35 -0.79 1.79
CA ALA A 216 -6.28 0.20 1.30
C ALA A 216 -5.81 0.65 -0.09
N ASP A 217 -6.53 0.22 -1.13
CA ASP A 217 -6.26 0.57 -2.52
C ASP A 217 -6.40 2.07 -2.78
N LEU A 218 -7.39 2.68 -2.12
CA LEU A 218 -7.70 4.11 -2.22
C LEU A 218 -8.11 4.65 -0.85
N LEU A 219 -7.35 5.62 -0.35
CA LEU A 219 -7.67 6.35 0.88
C LEU A 219 -8.82 7.33 0.63
N THR A 220 -9.71 7.49 1.61
CA THR A 220 -10.76 8.52 1.58
C THR A 220 -10.15 9.93 1.47
N ASN A 221 -9.05 10.17 2.19
CA ASN A 221 -8.25 11.37 2.07
C ASN A 221 -6.80 10.96 1.81
N CYS A 222 -6.27 11.31 0.64
CA CYS A 222 -4.87 11.09 0.32
C CYS A 222 -3.95 12.03 1.11
N ALA A 223 -2.76 11.54 1.47
CA ALA A 223 -1.72 12.35 2.09
C ALA A 223 -0.94 13.10 1.00
N ILE A 224 -0.97 14.43 1.01
CA ILE A 224 -0.13 15.25 0.12
C ILE A 224 1.07 15.70 0.94
N LEU A 225 2.24 15.14 0.64
CA LEU A 225 3.47 15.35 1.39
C LEU A 225 4.51 16.03 0.52
N ALA A 226 5.25 16.97 1.10
CA ALA A 226 6.35 17.64 0.40
C ALA A 226 7.53 16.68 0.15
N ALA A 227 8.53 17.14 -0.61
CA ALA A 227 9.81 16.44 -0.67
C ALA A 227 10.52 16.55 0.68
N GLY A 228 11.04 15.44 1.21
CA GLY A 228 11.71 15.45 2.51
C GLY A 228 11.67 14.11 3.23
N GLU A 229 12.23 14.10 4.44
CA GLU A 229 12.13 12.99 5.38
C GLU A 229 10.82 13.13 6.18
N HIS A 230 10.07 12.04 6.25
CA HIS A 230 8.81 11.93 6.98
C HIS A 230 8.86 10.70 7.88
N TYR A 231 7.98 10.68 8.88
CA TYR A 231 7.86 9.59 9.83
C TYR A 231 6.41 9.12 9.89
N ILE A 232 6.17 7.82 9.89
CA ILE A 232 4.84 7.20 9.92
C ILE A 232 4.66 6.40 11.22
N SER A 233 3.49 6.51 11.83
CA SER A 233 3.02 5.60 12.88
C SER A 233 1.67 5.02 12.52
N ILE A 234 1.46 3.75 12.87
CA ILE A 234 0.25 2.98 12.56
C ILE A 234 -0.27 2.37 13.85
N VAL A 235 -1.23 3.04 14.48
CA VAL A 235 -1.75 2.64 15.79
C VAL A 235 -3.09 1.94 15.61
N GLY A 236 -3.21 0.69 16.06
CA GLY A 236 -4.49 0.00 16.13
C GLY A 236 -5.47 0.72 17.06
N LEU A 237 -6.74 0.76 16.66
CA LEU A 237 -7.87 1.20 17.48
C LEU A 237 -8.72 0.00 17.92
N GLU A 238 -9.41 0.13 19.05
CA GLU A 238 -10.26 -0.93 19.59
C GLU A 238 -11.42 -1.23 18.64
N SER A 239 -11.47 -2.45 18.10
CA SER A 239 -12.48 -2.88 17.11
C SER A 239 -13.54 -3.83 17.70
N GLY A 240 -13.97 -3.55 18.93
CA GLY A 240 -15.12 -4.21 19.57
C GLY A 240 -14.86 -5.61 20.12
N THR A 241 -13.63 -6.14 20.01
CA THR A 241 -13.17 -7.33 20.74
C THR A 241 -12.21 -6.89 21.85
N PRO A 242 -12.67 -6.80 23.11
CA PRO A 242 -11.85 -6.27 24.20
C PRO A 242 -10.57 -7.09 24.38
N GLY A 243 -9.44 -6.38 24.43
CA GLY A 243 -8.13 -6.98 24.65
C GLY A 243 -7.50 -7.63 23.42
N CYS A 244 -8.01 -7.37 22.22
CA CYS A 244 -7.37 -7.79 20.97
C CYS A 244 -6.54 -6.66 20.35
N SER A 245 -5.22 -6.76 20.48
CA SER A 245 -4.29 -5.69 20.16
C SER A 245 -3.53 -5.93 18.87
N PHE A 246 -3.33 -4.87 18.10
CA PHE A 246 -2.49 -4.87 16.92
C PHE A 246 -1.00 -4.92 17.28
N GLY A 247 -0.26 -5.76 16.57
CA GLY A 247 1.19 -5.79 16.55
C GLY A 247 1.72 -5.51 15.14
N TRP A 248 2.52 -4.46 14.98
CA TRP A 248 3.18 -4.15 13.72
C TRP A 248 4.38 -5.07 13.51
N MET A 249 4.38 -5.81 12.40
CA MET A 249 5.37 -6.84 12.10
C MET A 249 6.70 -6.23 11.62
N ASN A 250 7.81 -6.84 12.05
CA ASN A 250 9.14 -6.49 11.56
C ASN A 250 9.41 -7.04 10.15
N THR A 251 10.41 -6.50 9.47
CA THR A 251 10.84 -6.99 8.14
C THR A 251 12.36 -6.86 7.97
N VAL A 252 12.95 -7.58 7.01
CA VAL A 252 14.34 -7.37 6.59
C VAL A 252 14.48 -6.22 5.59
N ASN A 253 13.37 -5.72 5.05
CA ASN A 253 13.35 -4.65 4.06
C ASN A 253 13.31 -3.28 4.76
N GLY A 254 14.30 -2.43 4.50
CA GLY A 254 14.34 -1.06 5.02
C GLY A 254 15.77 -0.57 5.22
N ASP A 255 15.97 0.38 6.13
CA ASP A 255 17.26 1.02 6.42
C ASP A 255 17.89 0.59 7.77
N ASP A 256 17.38 -0.49 8.34
CA ASP A 256 17.70 -1.06 9.65
C ASP A 256 17.43 -0.12 10.85
N THR A 257 16.61 0.91 10.65
CA THR A 257 16.25 1.85 11.70
C THR A 257 14.74 2.12 11.74
N TYR A 258 14.15 2.01 12.92
CA TYR A 258 12.88 2.65 13.24
C TYR A 258 13.05 3.42 14.57
N PHE A 259 12.02 4.11 15.05
CA PHE A 259 12.16 5.04 16.16
C PHE A 259 11.13 4.78 17.25
N GLY A 260 11.54 4.85 18.51
CA GLY A 260 10.62 5.00 19.64
C GLY A 260 10.49 6.47 20.03
N VAL A 261 9.34 6.88 20.54
CA VAL A 261 9.13 8.26 21.02
C VAL A 261 9.31 8.32 22.53
N GLY A 262 10.33 9.05 22.98
CA GLY A 262 10.62 9.31 24.40
C GLY A 262 10.35 10.76 24.80
N GLU A 263 10.56 11.08 26.09
CA GLU A 263 10.34 12.43 26.64
C GLU A 263 11.17 13.54 25.95
N THR A 264 12.28 13.17 25.33
CA THR A 264 13.20 14.09 24.65
C THR A 264 13.07 14.05 23.12
N GLY A 265 12.07 13.35 22.59
CA GLY A 265 11.88 13.10 21.15
C GLY A 265 12.18 11.66 20.73
N PRO A 266 12.26 11.40 19.41
CA PRO A 266 12.48 10.08 18.86
C PRO A 266 13.90 9.60 19.15
N PHE A 267 14.04 8.29 19.39
CA PHE A 267 15.33 7.62 19.52
C PHE A 267 15.36 6.40 18.59
N PRO A 268 16.49 6.14 17.91
CA PRO A 268 16.57 5.04 16.96
C PRO A 268 16.58 3.68 17.67
N ILE A 269 15.94 2.72 17.04
CA ILE A 269 15.86 1.31 17.39
C ILE A 269 16.27 0.52 16.14
N THR A 270 17.10 -0.50 16.33
CA THR A 270 17.58 -1.33 15.21
C THR A 270 16.49 -2.28 14.72
N GLY A 271 16.20 -2.24 13.43
CA GLY A 271 15.21 -3.09 12.75
C GLY A 271 14.39 -2.29 11.74
N ASN A 272 13.43 -2.94 11.09
CA ASN A 272 12.52 -2.30 10.13
C ASN A 272 11.09 -2.72 10.40
N LEU A 273 10.12 -1.87 10.07
CA LEU A 273 8.69 -2.18 10.12
C LEU A 273 8.13 -2.34 8.71
N ALA A 274 7.25 -3.32 8.54
CA ALA A 274 6.71 -3.67 7.23
C ALA A 274 5.59 -2.72 6.80
N PHE A 275 5.82 -1.90 5.78
CA PHE A 275 4.79 -1.03 5.18
C PHE A 275 5.12 -0.61 3.74
N CYS A 276 4.10 -0.22 3.00
CA CYS A 276 4.21 0.36 1.66
C CYS A 276 3.23 1.52 1.50
N LEU A 277 3.65 2.57 0.79
CA LEU A 277 2.84 3.75 0.50
C LEU A 277 2.82 3.97 -1.01
N GLY A 278 1.64 4.18 -1.61
CA GLY A 278 1.47 4.23 -3.06
C GLY A 278 0.54 5.35 -3.55
N LEU A 279 0.51 5.55 -4.87
CA LEU A 279 -0.21 6.65 -5.54
C LEU A 279 -1.74 6.45 -5.67
N GLY A 280 -2.29 5.37 -5.13
CA GLY A 280 -3.66 4.93 -5.43
C GLY A 280 -3.74 4.32 -6.82
N SER A 281 -4.70 3.44 -7.06
CA SER A 281 -5.02 3.03 -8.42
C SER A 281 -5.76 4.19 -9.10
N THR A 282 -5.19 4.79 -10.15
CA THR A 282 -6.02 5.61 -11.04
C THR A 282 -7.05 4.69 -11.67
N PRO A 283 -8.34 5.06 -11.78
CA PRO A 283 -9.22 4.39 -12.71
C PRO A 283 -8.52 4.43 -14.06
N VAL A 284 -8.21 3.27 -14.65
CA VAL A 284 -7.66 3.21 -16.00
C VAL A 284 -8.67 3.95 -16.89
N GLU A 285 -8.32 5.15 -17.33
CA GLU A 285 -9.02 5.77 -18.44
C GLU A 285 -8.92 4.77 -19.58
N GLY A 286 -10.06 4.22 -20.00
CA GLY A 286 -10.14 3.36 -21.16
C GLY A 286 -9.66 4.14 -22.37
N GLU A 287 -8.37 4.01 -22.70
CA GLU A 287 -7.86 4.33 -24.02
C GLU A 287 -8.73 3.55 -25.03
N PRO A 288 -9.26 4.22 -26.08
CA PRO A 288 -10.08 3.55 -27.06
C PRO A 288 -9.21 2.54 -27.81
N VAL A 289 -9.37 1.26 -27.50
CA VAL A 289 -8.82 0.19 -28.33
C VAL A 289 -9.54 0.25 -29.67
N GLU A 290 -8.84 0.72 -30.71
CA GLU A 290 -9.30 0.57 -32.09
C GLU A 290 -9.40 -0.92 -32.40
N GLY A 291 -10.64 -1.43 -32.39
CA GLY A 291 -10.94 -2.81 -32.72
C GLY A 291 -10.64 -3.11 -34.19
N GLU A 292 -9.65 -3.96 -34.42
CA GLU A 292 -9.62 -4.79 -35.61
C GLU A 292 -10.59 -5.98 -35.40
N PRO A 293 -11.41 -6.35 -36.40
CA PRO A 293 -12.41 -7.41 -36.25
C PRO A 293 -11.72 -8.77 -36.24
N ILE A 294 -11.77 -9.46 -35.10
CA ILE A 294 -11.42 -10.88 -35.01
C ILE A 294 -12.69 -11.69 -35.26
N GLU A 295 -12.74 -12.38 -36.41
CA GLU A 295 -13.74 -13.43 -36.65
C GLU A 295 -13.37 -14.69 -35.84
N GLY A 296 -14.30 -15.16 -35.01
CA GLY A 296 -14.15 -16.40 -34.25
C GLY A 296 -15.49 -16.96 -33.78
N GLU A 297 -15.69 -18.24 -34.06
CA GLU A 297 -16.88 -19.10 -33.91
C GLU A 297 -17.26 -19.45 -32.44
N PRO A 298 -18.39 -20.17 -32.18
CA PRO A 298 -19.15 -20.05 -30.95
C PRO A 298 -18.53 -20.80 -29.76
N VAL A 299 -18.62 -20.15 -28.59
CA VAL A 299 -18.27 -20.69 -27.28
C VAL A 299 -19.44 -21.50 -26.72
N GLU A 300 -19.16 -22.76 -26.34
CA GLU A 300 -19.98 -23.57 -25.44
C GLU A 300 -19.25 -23.71 -24.09
N GLY A 301 -19.94 -23.38 -22.99
CA GLY A 301 -19.70 -24.00 -21.67
C GLY A 301 -19.30 -23.11 -20.48
N GLU A 302 -20.26 -22.33 -19.96
CA GLU A 302 -20.65 -22.00 -18.55
C GLU A 302 -19.58 -21.85 -17.41
N THR A 303 -19.67 -20.91 -16.45
CA THR A 303 -20.77 -20.54 -15.50
C THR A 303 -20.67 -19.08 -14.96
N PRO A 304 -21.70 -18.49 -14.30
CA PRO A 304 -21.98 -17.05 -14.29
C PRO A 304 -21.41 -16.29 -13.08
N GLU A 305 -20.61 -15.26 -13.34
CA GLU A 305 -20.44 -14.11 -12.45
C GLU A 305 -21.29 -12.96 -12.99
N GLY A 306 -22.01 -12.30 -12.09
CA GLY A 306 -23.15 -11.43 -12.39
C GLY A 306 -22.81 -10.26 -13.31
N GLU A 307 -23.35 -10.30 -14.53
CA GLU A 307 -23.49 -9.12 -15.36
C GLU A 307 -24.47 -8.15 -14.68
N ILE A 308 -24.05 -6.90 -14.51
CA ILE A 308 -24.94 -5.80 -14.10
C ILE A 308 -26.09 -5.75 -15.12
N PRO A 309 -27.37 -5.86 -14.69
CA PRO A 309 -28.48 -5.85 -15.63
C PRO A 309 -28.52 -4.50 -16.37
N GLU A 310 -28.60 -4.54 -17.70
CA GLU A 310 -28.84 -3.34 -18.51
C GLU A 310 -30.20 -2.73 -18.15
N CYS A 311 -30.18 -1.61 -17.42
CA CYS A 311 -31.39 -0.93 -16.99
C CYS A 311 -32.02 -0.10 -18.11
N THR A 312 -33.35 -0.19 -18.20
CA THR A 312 -34.15 0.54 -19.20
C THR A 312 -34.89 1.74 -18.60
N ALA A 313 -35.08 1.76 -17.27
CA ALA A 313 -35.68 2.89 -16.58
C ALA A 313 -34.69 4.06 -16.48
N PRO A 314 -35.09 5.30 -16.82
CA PRO A 314 -34.24 6.47 -16.60
C PRO A 314 -34.10 6.73 -15.10
N ALA A 315 -32.87 6.69 -14.60
CA ALA A 315 -32.52 6.98 -13.21
C ALA A 315 -31.66 8.25 -13.10
N PRO A 316 -31.63 8.91 -11.93
CA PRO A 316 -30.74 10.05 -11.68
C PRO A 316 -29.26 9.66 -11.56
N TYR A 317 -28.99 8.37 -11.37
CA TYR A 317 -27.68 7.81 -11.03
C TYR A 317 -27.22 6.83 -12.10
N GLY A 318 -25.91 6.75 -12.32
CA GLY A 318 -25.30 5.90 -13.34
C GLY A 318 -24.98 4.48 -12.85
N PRO A 319 -24.76 3.52 -13.77
CA PRO A 319 -24.41 2.14 -13.44
C PRO A 319 -23.08 1.98 -12.67
N GLU A 320 -22.25 3.02 -12.62
CA GLU A 320 -21.00 3.10 -11.87
C GLU A 320 -21.19 3.44 -10.37
N ASP A 321 -22.38 3.87 -9.96
CA ASP A 321 -22.69 4.24 -8.57
C ASP A 321 -22.99 2.97 -7.75
N PRO A 322 -22.19 2.62 -6.73
CA PRO A 322 -22.39 1.41 -5.93
C PRO A 322 -23.77 1.31 -5.29
N CYS A 323 -24.34 2.45 -4.86
CA CYS A 323 -25.66 2.50 -4.28
C CYS A 323 -26.76 2.35 -5.31
N TYR A 324 -26.56 2.87 -6.52
CA TYR A 324 -27.46 2.58 -7.63
C TYR A 324 -27.48 1.09 -7.93
N VAL A 325 -26.31 0.44 -8.00
CA VAL A 325 -26.16 -1.01 -8.23
C VAL A 325 -26.87 -1.81 -7.14
N GLU A 326 -26.69 -1.46 -5.86
CA GLU A 326 -27.40 -2.13 -4.76
C GLU A 326 -28.92 -1.98 -4.85
N VAL A 327 -29.41 -0.79 -5.22
CA VAL A 327 -30.86 -0.53 -5.36
C VAL A 327 -31.47 -1.35 -6.48
N ILE A 328 -30.82 -1.43 -7.64
CA ILE A 328 -31.34 -2.21 -8.79
C ILE A 328 -31.24 -3.72 -8.58
N LEU A 329 -30.28 -4.18 -7.78
CA LEU A 329 -30.15 -5.59 -7.38
C LEU A 329 -31.18 -5.95 -6.29
N ALA A 330 -31.47 -5.03 -5.38
CA ALA A 330 -32.46 -5.21 -4.32
C ALA A 330 -33.90 -5.14 -4.86
N ASP A 331 -34.18 -4.25 -5.81
CA ASP A 331 -35.47 -4.12 -6.46
C ASP A 331 -35.35 -3.92 -7.98
N SER A 332 -35.59 -5.01 -8.72
CA SER A 332 -35.60 -5.01 -10.18
C SER A 332 -36.58 -4.02 -10.82
N TYR A 333 -37.60 -3.55 -10.08
CA TYR A 333 -38.52 -2.52 -10.55
C TYR A 333 -37.79 -1.19 -10.80
N CYS A 334 -36.78 -0.87 -9.99
CA CYS A 334 -35.97 0.36 -10.12
C CYS A 334 -35.12 0.39 -11.40
N CYS A 335 -34.82 -0.78 -11.97
CA CYS A 335 -34.03 -0.93 -13.19
C CYS A 335 -34.88 -1.04 -14.46
N THR A 336 -36.03 -1.73 -14.37
CA THR A 336 -36.84 -2.10 -15.55
C THR A 336 -38.16 -1.35 -15.67
N GLY A 337 -38.71 -0.88 -14.56
CA GLY A 337 -39.99 -0.17 -14.51
C GLY A 337 -39.81 1.34 -14.58
N GLU A 338 -39.53 1.94 -13.43
CA GLU A 338 -39.31 3.37 -13.26
C GLU A 338 -38.53 3.63 -11.96
N TRP A 339 -37.74 4.70 -11.95
CA TRP A 339 -37.11 5.18 -10.72
C TRP A 339 -38.12 6.00 -9.92
N ASP A 340 -38.75 5.40 -8.91
CA ASP A 340 -39.79 6.02 -8.09
C ASP A 340 -39.31 6.43 -6.68
N SER A 341 -40.24 6.87 -5.83
CA SER A 341 -39.91 7.26 -4.45
C SER A 341 -39.40 6.12 -3.59
N ALA A 342 -39.76 4.86 -3.88
CA ALA A 342 -39.25 3.71 -3.14
C ALA A 342 -37.79 3.41 -3.55
N CYS A 343 -37.49 3.46 -4.85
CA CYS A 343 -36.12 3.39 -5.37
C CYS A 343 -35.26 4.51 -4.77
N GLN A 344 -35.79 5.72 -4.70
CA GLN A 344 -35.10 6.87 -4.12
C GLN A 344 -34.86 6.71 -2.61
N VAL A 345 -35.78 6.10 -1.86
CA VAL A 345 -35.58 5.83 -0.43
C VAL A 345 -34.48 4.79 -0.23
N LEU A 346 -34.49 3.70 -0.99
CA LEU A 346 -33.42 2.68 -0.94
C LEU A 346 -32.07 3.29 -1.31
N TYR A 347 -32.06 4.14 -2.34
CA TYR A 347 -30.85 4.85 -2.74
C TYR A 347 -30.37 5.81 -1.66
N ASN A 348 -31.25 6.61 -1.05
CA ASN A 348 -30.89 7.53 0.03
C ASN A 348 -30.38 6.78 1.27
N ASP A 349 -30.98 5.62 1.58
CA ASP A 349 -30.57 4.75 2.68
C ASP A 349 -29.19 4.15 2.45
N CYS A 350 -28.82 3.86 1.19
CA CYS A 350 -27.47 3.44 0.82
C CYS A 350 -26.50 4.62 0.77
N ALA A 351 -26.85 5.67 0.04
CA ALA A 351 -25.96 6.76 -0.33
C ALA A 351 -25.60 7.65 0.85
N LYS A 352 -26.45 7.69 1.90
CA LYS A 352 -26.22 8.33 3.20
C LYS A 352 -25.17 9.44 3.13
N ILE A 353 -25.47 10.51 2.41
CA ILE A 353 -24.48 11.56 2.12
C ILE A 353 -24.44 12.52 3.31
N PRO A 354 -23.39 12.48 4.16
CA PRO A 354 -23.28 13.43 5.24
C PRO A 354 -23.10 14.84 4.67
N HIS A 355 -23.58 15.83 5.42
CA HIS A 355 -23.23 17.20 5.13
C HIS A 355 -21.70 17.33 5.28
N PRO A 356 -20.96 17.97 4.35
CA PRO A 356 -19.49 18.06 4.41
C PRO A 356 -18.89 18.70 5.67
N ALA A 357 -19.75 19.26 6.54
CA ALA A 357 -19.37 19.87 7.81
C ALA A 357 -19.56 18.91 8.99
N ASP A 358 -20.36 17.85 8.82
CA ASP A 358 -20.57 16.77 9.78
C ASP A 358 -19.36 15.84 9.68
N LEU A 359 -18.40 16.01 10.58
CA LEU A 359 -17.12 15.30 10.51
C LEU A 359 -17.16 13.97 11.24
N ASP A 360 -18.06 13.83 12.22
CA ASP A 360 -18.25 12.59 12.97
C ASP A 360 -19.42 11.75 12.44
N VAL A 361 -20.14 12.25 11.43
CA VAL A 361 -21.23 11.58 10.70
C VAL A 361 -22.35 11.17 11.66
N ASP A 362 -22.57 11.96 12.71
CA ASP A 362 -23.62 11.73 13.70
C ASP A 362 -25.01 12.21 13.23
N TRP A 363 -25.09 12.70 11.98
CA TRP A 363 -26.29 13.25 11.31
C TRP A 363 -26.78 14.55 11.95
N THR A 364 -25.91 15.19 12.71
CA THR A 364 -26.14 16.50 13.27
C THR A 364 -24.97 17.43 12.98
N ILE A 365 -25.26 18.72 12.82
CA ILE A 365 -24.20 19.73 12.75
C ILE A 365 -24.12 20.42 14.10
N LYS A 366 -23.07 20.14 14.85
CA LYS A 366 -22.75 20.82 16.10
C LYS A 366 -22.06 22.15 15.83
N LEU A 367 -22.01 22.98 16.87
CA LEU A 367 -21.33 24.28 16.81
C LEU A 367 -19.85 24.18 16.36
N PRO A 368 -19.02 23.23 16.85
CA PRO A 368 -17.62 23.12 16.42
C PRO A 368 -17.50 22.88 14.92
N GLU A 369 -18.35 22.03 14.37
CA GLU A 369 -18.42 21.65 12.96
C GLU A 369 -18.84 22.81 12.07
N ALA A 370 -19.93 23.50 12.43
CA ALA A 370 -20.38 24.69 11.72
C ALA A 370 -19.30 25.79 11.70
N ILE A 371 -18.60 26.01 12.83
CA ILE A 371 -17.52 27.00 12.91
C ILE A 371 -16.31 26.56 12.09
N ALA A 372 -15.89 25.30 12.18
CA ALA A 372 -14.76 24.75 11.43
C ALA A 372 -15.00 24.93 9.93
N TYR A 373 -16.21 24.61 9.46
CA TYR A 373 -16.53 24.71 8.05
C TYR A 373 -16.64 26.17 7.57
N LEU A 374 -17.17 27.09 8.39
CA LEU A 374 -17.14 28.53 8.14
C LEU A 374 -15.72 29.12 8.13
N SER A 375 -14.84 28.64 9.00
CA SER A 375 -13.42 29.04 9.04
C SER A 375 -12.69 28.59 7.78
N GLY A 376 -12.92 27.36 7.32
CA GLY A 376 -12.37 26.86 6.06
C GLY A 376 -12.85 27.67 4.85
N TRP A 377 -14.09 28.18 4.85
CA TRP A 377 -14.53 29.11 3.80
C TRP A 377 -13.76 30.44 3.83
N GLN A 378 -13.52 31.01 5.02
CA GLN A 378 -12.75 32.26 5.15
C GLN A 378 -11.31 32.13 4.61
N GLN A 379 -10.78 30.91 4.61
CA GLN A 379 -9.45 30.57 4.10
C GLN A 379 -9.45 30.15 2.63
N GLY A 380 -10.64 30.03 2.00
CA GLY A 380 -10.81 29.65 0.60
C GLY A 380 -10.92 28.13 0.36
N SER A 381 -10.88 27.31 1.42
CA SER A 381 -10.90 25.84 1.33
C SER A 381 -12.30 25.26 1.17
N ASN A 382 -13.35 25.96 1.64
CA ASN A 382 -14.73 25.46 1.62
C ASN A 382 -15.68 26.34 0.78
N PRO A 383 -16.64 25.75 0.04
CA PRO A 383 -17.67 26.52 -0.65
C PRO A 383 -18.59 27.25 0.35
N ILE A 384 -18.82 28.56 0.11
CA ILE A 384 -19.63 29.39 1.00
C ILE A 384 -21.06 28.88 1.18
N GLY A 385 -21.66 28.31 0.13
CA GLY A 385 -23.04 27.82 0.16
C GLY A 385 -23.22 26.68 1.17
N ILE A 386 -22.23 25.78 1.23
CA ILE A 386 -22.21 24.63 2.14
C ILE A 386 -21.95 25.11 3.57
N ALA A 387 -21.05 26.08 3.76
CA ALA A 387 -20.80 26.67 5.08
C ALA A 387 -22.03 27.40 5.65
N ILE A 388 -22.77 28.11 4.81
CA ILE A 388 -24.04 28.74 5.19
C ILE A 388 -25.08 27.67 5.56
N ARG A 389 -25.11 26.54 4.85
CA ARG A 389 -26.04 25.45 5.15
C ARG A 389 -25.74 24.75 6.47
N ALA A 390 -24.47 24.44 6.75
CA ALA A 390 -24.03 23.91 8.04
C ALA A 390 -24.51 24.81 9.19
N ALA A 391 -24.28 26.12 9.06
CA ALA A 391 -24.71 27.09 10.06
C ALA A 391 -26.24 27.16 10.19
N PHE A 392 -26.98 27.04 9.08
CA PHE A 392 -28.44 26.99 9.10
C PHE A 392 -28.97 25.74 9.83
N ILE A 393 -28.40 24.57 9.57
CA ILE A 393 -28.78 23.30 10.22
C ILE A 393 -28.51 23.38 11.73
N TRP A 394 -27.30 23.79 12.11
CA TRP A 394 -26.93 24.00 13.52
C TRP A 394 -27.90 24.93 14.25
N GLN A 395 -28.30 26.05 13.63
CA GLN A 395 -29.21 27.02 14.23
C GLN A 395 -30.67 26.54 14.37
N ASN A 396 -31.06 25.48 13.65
CA ASN A 396 -32.46 25.07 13.52
C ASN A 396 -32.72 23.62 13.94
N GLY A 397 -31.94 23.10 14.89
CA GLY A 397 -32.19 21.78 15.50
C GLY A 397 -31.05 20.79 15.38
N GLU A 398 -29.96 21.17 14.71
CA GLU A 398 -28.72 20.40 14.53
C GLU A 398 -28.89 19.16 13.63
N ALA A 399 -29.97 18.41 13.74
CA ALA A 399 -30.23 17.22 12.94
C ALA A 399 -30.62 17.56 11.48
N TYR A 400 -30.12 16.76 10.54
CA TYR A 400 -30.44 16.90 9.13
C TYR A 400 -30.64 15.54 8.45
N ALA A 401 -31.22 15.59 7.25
CA ALA A 401 -31.34 14.47 6.32
C ALA A 401 -30.93 14.93 4.92
N TYR A 402 -30.54 13.98 4.07
CA TYR A 402 -30.19 14.25 2.68
C TYR A 402 -31.39 14.03 1.75
N ASP A 403 -31.74 15.06 0.96
CA ASP A 403 -32.76 15.05 -0.08
C ASP A 403 -32.10 15.26 -1.46
N ALA A 404 -31.97 14.16 -2.21
CA ALA A 404 -31.32 14.16 -3.51
C ALA A 404 -32.11 14.89 -4.62
N LEU A 405 -33.39 15.25 -4.38
CA LEU A 405 -34.20 15.98 -5.36
C LEU A 405 -33.91 17.49 -5.37
N VAL A 406 -33.02 17.95 -4.49
CA VAL A 406 -32.71 19.36 -4.30
C VAL A 406 -31.21 19.57 -4.53
N ASP A 407 -30.84 20.59 -5.29
CA ASP A 407 -29.42 20.88 -5.55
C ASP A 407 -28.68 21.35 -4.28
N PRO A 408 -27.38 21.01 -4.12
CA PRO A 408 -26.53 21.60 -3.10
C PRO A 408 -26.53 23.14 -3.16
N PRO A 409 -26.55 23.83 -2.01
CA PRO A 409 -26.43 23.29 -0.66
C PRO A 409 -27.77 22.92 0.00
N ASN A 410 -28.89 22.92 -0.73
CA ASN A 410 -30.21 22.78 -0.14
C ASN A 410 -30.68 21.32 0.04
N CYS A 411 -29.95 20.35 -0.52
CA CYS A 411 -30.18 18.91 -0.31
C CYS A 411 -30.13 18.48 1.16
N TRP A 412 -29.32 19.10 2.02
CA TRP A 412 -29.29 18.75 3.44
C TRP A 412 -30.40 19.44 4.21
N ILE A 413 -31.59 18.86 4.25
CA ILE A 413 -32.80 19.40 4.90
C ILE A 413 -32.81 19.14 6.40
N LEU A 414 -33.56 19.95 7.17
CA LEU A 414 -33.72 19.70 8.62
C LEU A 414 -34.48 18.40 8.83
N ALA A 415 -33.97 17.55 9.72
CA ALA A 415 -34.70 16.36 10.15
C ALA A 415 -35.80 16.76 11.16
N GLU A 416 -36.95 16.09 11.10
CA GLU A 416 -38.11 16.35 11.99
C GLU A 416 -37.93 15.80 13.42
#